data_AF-G0M9M8-F1
#
_entry.id   AF-G0M9M8-F1
#
_cell.length_a   1.000
_cell.length_b   1.000
_cell.length_c   1.000
_cell.angle_alpha   90.00
_cell.angle_beta   90.00
_cell.angle_gamma   90.00
#
_symmetry.space_group_name_H-M   'P 1'
#
loop_
_entity.id
_entity.type
_entity.pdbx_description
1 polymer ?
#
loop_
_entity_poly.entity_id
_entity_poly.type
_entity_poly.pdbx_seq_one_letter_code
_entity_poly.pdbx_strand_id
1 'polypeptide(L)'
;MENNSPDCEICGLESQGFHFGVLSCRACSAFFRRTATSPKWAMKKCANPKKCEPGIAGYQCKPCRLKRCYEVGMDTKKFQFDRDGLLVRTKKTKDLPKSFEIFVGRPEYVLFCTPGTSAQISNPKTLIDVSYLVDKASKILLDGPEKPLIARDQLHKLAIGFSFLGNTATEMKEFNHSTKEDVMKIWEFYFLTVARWLTYFDEFQKLEHEVQMQILLAIWHVWGRLDKLLATAVNRRRGYCPTKNLLTLSNGVFIDMDKQEVDVEWMTNYNPEQVLTFIDGVRARELISDIDPLVDLEPSDIEAAYMLAQLSFHYAGKRYPGEIEEICDHLQDVLASNLHDYYLQDRKMERYSGRLAKLMKVNGAVQKNIWENRSKIEISKTFDMLSIEISHPEMFYDTGF
;
A
#
# COMPACT_ATOMS: atom_id res chain seq x y z
N MET A 1 -0.17 56.57 62.42
CA MET A 1 -1.24 55.60 62.73
C MET A 1 -0.60 54.23 62.60
N GLU A 2 -0.34 53.56 63.73
CA GLU A 2 0.25 52.22 63.75
C GLU A 2 -0.74 51.23 63.14
N ASN A 3 -0.30 50.50 62.12
CA ASN A 3 -1.13 49.56 61.38
C ASN A 3 -1.15 48.23 62.16
N ASN A 4 -1.94 48.17 63.23
CA ASN A 4 -2.05 46.98 64.08
C ASN A 4 -2.93 45.95 63.36
N SER A 5 -2.30 45.08 62.56
CA SER A 5 -2.96 43.94 61.94
C SER A 5 -3.52 43.04 63.04
N PRO A 6 -4.80 42.62 62.94
CA PRO A 6 -5.43 41.92 64.05
C PRO A 6 -4.82 40.53 64.26
N ASP A 7 -4.75 40.06 65.51
CA ASP A 7 -4.11 38.79 65.83
C ASP A 7 -4.97 37.57 65.45
N CYS A 8 -4.30 36.47 65.13
CA CYS A 8 -4.92 35.18 64.85
C CYS A 8 -5.60 34.63 66.11
N GLU A 9 -6.91 34.41 66.05
CA GLU A 9 -7.71 33.96 67.21
C GLU A 9 -7.35 32.55 67.71
N ILE A 10 -6.56 31.81 66.91
CA ILE A 10 -6.03 30.50 67.27
C ILE A 10 -4.71 30.66 68.02
N CYS A 11 -3.69 31.30 67.43
CA CYS A 11 -2.32 31.24 67.97
C CYS A 11 -1.73 32.58 68.43
N GLY A 12 -2.47 33.68 68.30
CA GLY A 12 -2.02 35.03 68.69
C GLY A 12 -0.93 35.62 67.80
N LEU A 13 -0.59 34.99 66.68
CA LEU A 13 0.32 35.57 65.67
C LEU A 13 -0.45 36.45 64.70
N GLU A 14 0.23 37.37 64.03
CA GLU A 14 -0.37 38.24 63.01
C GLU A 14 -1.28 37.46 62.03
N SER A 15 -2.55 37.90 61.94
CA SER A 15 -3.51 37.28 61.02
C SER A 15 -3.36 37.82 59.60
N GLN A 16 -3.85 37.04 58.63
CA GLN A 16 -3.88 37.47 57.23
C GLN A 16 -5.30 37.55 56.67
N GLY A 17 -6.27 37.71 57.56
CA GLY A 17 -7.69 37.75 57.23
C GLY A 17 -8.46 36.50 57.65
N PHE A 18 -9.71 36.43 57.17
CA PHE A 18 -10.64 35.37 57.54
C PHE A 18 -10.40 34.10 56.73
N HIS A 19 -10.21 32.97 57.42
CA HIS A 19 -10.14 31.65 56.81
C HIS A 19 -11.07 30.70 57.56
N PHE A 20 -11.92 29.99 56.80
CA PHE A 20 -12.90 29.04 57.35
C PHE A 20 -13.85 29.64 58.41
N GLY A 21 -14.07 30.96 58.36
CA GLY A 21 -14.99 31.67 59.26
C GLY A 21 -14.33 32.42 60.41
N VAL A 22 -13.02 32.31 60.59
CA VAL A 22 -12.31 32.92 61.72
C VAL A 22 -11.10 33.71 61.25
N LEU A 23 -10.79 34.82 61.92
CA LEU A 23 -9.59 35.60 61.65
C LEU A 23 -8.35 34.78 62.04
N SER A 24 -7.51 34.43 61.06
CA SER A 24 -6.40 33.51 61.30
C SER A 24 -5.19 33.75 60.43
N CYS A 25 -4.03 33.28 60.88
CA CYS A 25 -2.82 33.26 60.08
C CYS A 25 -2.87 32.11 59.05
N ARG A 26 -2.10 32.25 57.96
CA ARG A 26 -2.01 31.22 56.89
C ARG A 26 -1.65 29.83 57.41
N ALA A 27 -0.79 29.77 58.43
CA ALA A 27 -0.36 28.51 59.02
C ALA A 27 -1.51 27.78 59.74
N CYS A 28 -2.36 28.50 60.50
CA CYS A 28 -3.54 27.92 61.15
C CYS A 28 -4.60 27.49 60.12
N SER A 29 -4.81 28.29 59.08
CA SER A 29 -5.69 27.93 57.95
C SER A 29 -5.23 26.64 57.26
N ALA A 30 -3.96 26.55 56.86
CA ALA A 30 -3.41 25.35 56.23
C ALA A 30 -3.37 24.14 57.16
N PHE A 31 -3.17 24.35 58.47
CA PHE A 31 -3.24 23.30 59.47
C PHE A 31 -4.67 22.73 59.57
N PHE A 32 -5.68 23.60 59.69
CA PHE A 32 -7.07 23.20 59.81
C PHE A 32 -7.52 22.40 58.58
N ARG A 33 -7.25 22.89 57.37
CA ARG A 33 -7.58 22.20 56.11
C ARG A 33 -7.01 20.78 56.00
N ARG A 34 -5.77 20.58 56.45
CA ARG A 34 -5.10 19.27 56.39
C ARG A 34 -5.53 18.31 57.50
N THR A 35 -5.87 18.86 58.66
CA THR A 35 -6.02 18.05 59.88
C THR A 35 -7.49 17.75 60.19
N ALA A 36 -8.40 18.67 59.88
CA ALA A 36 -9.83 18.52 60.15
C ALA A 36 -10.48 17.37 59.36
N THR A 37 -10.03 17.13 58.13
CA THR A 37 -10.49 16.00 57.29
C THR A 37 -9.83 14.66 57.66
N SER A 38 -8.79 14.67 58.51
CA SER A 38 -8.05 13.45 58.86
C SER A 38 -8.67 12.78 60.10
N PRO A 39 -9.22 11.55 59.98
CA PRO A 39 -9.86 10.85 61.11
C PRO A 39 -8.88 10.61 62.28
N LYS A 40 -7.59 10.50 61.96
CA LYS A 40 -6.50 10.21 62.91
C LYS A 40 -6.34 11.27 63.99
N TRP A 41 -6.61 12.54 63.69
CA TRP A 41 -6.33 13.64 64.60
C TRP A 41 -7.57 14.13 65.36
N ALA A 42 -8.78 13.90 64.83
CA ALA A 42 -10.03 14.19 65.51
C ALA A 42 -10.22 13.34 66.78
N MET A 43 -9.76 12.08 66.77
CA MET A 43 -9.91 11.15 67.90
C MET A 43 -8.71 11.09 68.85
N LYS A 44 -7.58 11.73 68.50
CA LYS A 44 -6.36 11.64 69.30
C LYS A 44 -6.41 12.60 70.49
N LYS A 45 -6.38 12.06 71.72
CA LYS A 45 -6.31 12.87 72.94
C LYS A 45 -4.92 13.48 73.15
N CYS A 46 -4.87 14.66 73.77
CA CYS A 46 -3.61 15.28 74.19
C CYS A 46 -2.93 14.45 75.28
N ALA A 47 -1.63 14.21 75.16
CA ALA A 47 -0.84 13.49 76.16
C ALA A 47 -0.60 14.29 77.45
N ASN A 48 -0.69 15.63 77.39
CA ASN A 48 -0.49 16.50 78.56
C ASN A 48 -1.43 17.74 78.52
N PRO A 49 -2.70 17.59 78.94
CA PRO A 49 -3.74 18.59 78.72
C PRO A 49 -3.53 19.92 79.49
N LYS A 50 -2.73 19.93 80.57
CA LYS A 50 -2.55 21.11 81.44
C LYS A 50 -1.44 22.09 81.01
N LYS A 51 -0.73 21.84 79.91
CA LYS A 51 0.41 22.66 79.44
C LYS A 51 0.34 23.06 77.96
N CYS A 52 -0.84 22.98 77.34
CA CYS A 52 -1.00 23.20 75.90
C CYS A 52 -1.65 24.55 75.61
N GLU A 53 -0.92 25.63 75.85
CA GLU A 53 -1.26 26.99 75.41
C GLU A 53 -0.43 27.38 74.18
N PRO A 54 -0.90 28.30 73.33
CA PRO A 54 -0.10 28.80 72.22
C PRO A 54 1.09 29.59 72.79
N GLY A 55 2.31 29.11 72.54
CA GLY A 55 3.52 29.89 72.81
C GLY A 55 3.83 30.85 71.65
N ILE A 56 4.98 31.53 71.72
CA ILE A 56 5.47 32.44 70.67
C ILE A 56 5.59 31.74 69.29
N ALA A 57 5.85 30.42 69.27
CA ALA A 57 5.89 29.60 68.05
C ALA A 57 4.52 28.95 67.69
N GLY A 58 3.44 29.36 68.36
CA GLY A 58 2.10 28.79 68.26
C GLY A 58 1.92 27.46 69.00
N TYR A 59 0.80 26.78 68.73
CA TYR A 59 0.50 25.48 69.35
C TYR A 59 1.41 24.36 68.84
N GLN A 60 2.13 23.72 69.76
CA GLN A 60 2.94 22.53 69.51
C GLN A 60 2.11 21.24 69.45
N CYS A 61 1.02 21.18 70.22
CA CYS A 61 0.15 20.01 70.28
C CYS A 61 -0.94 20.06 69.20
N LYS A 62 -0.86 19.19 68.20
CA LYS A 62 -1.83 19.13 67.08
C LYS A 62 -3.28 18.90 67.53
N PRO A 63 -3.59 17.96 68.46
CA PRO A 63 -4.95 17.84 69.01
C PRO A 63 -5.49 19.10 69.67
N CYS A 64 -4.71 19.77 70.52
CA CYS A 64 -5.15 20.99 71.19
C CYS A 64 -5.33 22.15 70.20
N ARG A 65 -4.44 22.27 69.20
CA ARG A 65 -4.58 23.25 68.12
C ARG A 65 -5.86 23.02 67.32
N LEU A 66 -6.17 21.77 66.97
CA LEU A 66 -7.38 21.42 66.23
C LEU A 66 -8.64 21.68 67.06
N LYS A 67 -8.61 21.35 68.35
CA LYS A 67 -9.70 21.66 69.29
C LYS A 67 -9.96 23.16 69.34
N ARG A 68 -8.90 23.97 69.50
CA ARG A 68 -9.00 25.43 69.51
C ARG A 68 -9.59 25.96 68.20
N CYS A 69 -9.16 25.44 67.04
CA CYS A 69 -9.74 25.83 65.74
C CYS A 69 -11.26 25.68 65.71
N TYR A 70 -11.80 24.57 66.23
CA TYR A 70 -13.25 24.38 66.32
C TYR A 70 -13.90 25.28 67.39
N GLU A 71 -13.28 25.45 68.55
CA GLU A 71 -13.79 26.31 69.63
C GLU A 71 -13.95 27.78 69.20
N VAL A 72 -13.04 28.29 68.36
CA VAL A 72 -13.16 29.65 67.80
C VAL A 72 -14.06 29.74 66.57
N GLY A 73 -14.60 28.61 66.09
CA GLY A 73 -15.62 28.59 65.04
C GLY A 73 -15.11 28.32 63.61
N MET A 74 -13.94 27.69 63.43
CA MET A 74 -13.53 27.24 62.10
C MET A 74 -14.45 26.09 61.62
N ASP A 75 -14.99 26.22 60.41
CA ASP A 75 -15.96 25.29 59.84
C ASP A 75 -15.39 24.55 58.61
N THR A 76 -15.46 23.21 58.64
CA THR A 76 -15.04 22.34 57.53
C THR A 76 -15.97 22.41 56.33
N LYS A 77 -17.23 22.87 56.50
CA LYS A 77 -18.16 23.10 55.39
C LYS A 77 -17.68 24.19 54.44
N LYS A 78 -16.77 25.07 54.89
CA LYS A 78 -16.15 26.11 54.07
C LYS A 78 -14.93 25.59 53.28
N PHE A 79 -14.71 24.28 53.24
CA PHE A 79 -13.67 23.69 52.41
C PHE A 79 -14.12 23.68 50.95
N GLN A 80 -13.31 24.28 50.10
CA GLN A 80 -13.47 24.16 48.65
C GLN A 80 -12.74 22.89 48.21
N PHE A 81 -13.49 21.96 47.64
CA PHE A 81 -12.99 20.79 46.94
C PHE A 81 -12.95 21.10 45.43
N ASP A 82 -12.14 20.38 44.65
CA ASP A 82 -12.04 20.52 43.19
C ASP A 82 -11.55 21.88 42.66
N ARG A 83 -10.37 22.32 43.12
CA ARG A 83 -9.61 23.31 42.34
C ARG A 83 -8.79 22.57 41.27
N ASP A 84 -8.96 22.98 40.02
CA ASP A 84 -8.07 22.58 38.92
C ASP A 84 -6.62 22.78 39.38
N GLY A 85 -5.89 21.69 39.52
CA GLY A 85 -4.47 21.77 39.79
C GLY A 85 -3.82 22.55 38.65
N LEU A 86 -3.04 23.59 38.96
CA LEU A 86 -2.14 24.27 38.01
C LEU A 86 -1.00 23.34 37.53
N LEU A 87 -1.31 22.06 37.31
CA LEU A 87 -0.49 21.19 36.49
C LEU A 87 -0.71 21.66 35.07
N VAL A 88 0.16 22.57 34.63
CA VAL A 88 0.46 22.76 33.22
C VAL A 88 0.73 21.36 32.68
N ARG A 89 -0.29 20.81 32.02
CA ARG A 89 -0.27 19.50 31.38
C ARG A 89 0.69 19.64 30.21
N THR A 90 1.98 19.56 30.50
CA THR A 90 2.98 19.23 29.49
C THR A 90 2.50 17.92 28.91
N LYS A 91 2.03 17.94 27.67
CA LYS A 91 1.83 16.74 26.86
C LYS A 91 3.20 16.08 26.71
N LYS A 92 3.64 15.36 27.73
CA LYS A 92 4.57 14.25 27.58
C LYS A 92 3.73 13.00 27.35
N THR A 93 3.00 12.98 26.24
CA THR A 93 3.00 11.74 25.47
C THR A 93 4.43 11.64 24.97
N LYS A 94 5.28 10.88 25.67
CA LYS A 94 6.36 10.23 24.93
C LYS A 94 5.61 9.44 23.87
N ASP A 95 5.67 9.87 22.62
CA ASP A 95 5.21 9.07 21.50
C ASP A 95 6.13 7.85 21.48
N LEU A 96 5.79 6.86 22.31
CA LEU A 96 6.35 5.54 22.21
C LEU A 96 5.98 5.07 20.81
N PRO A 97 6.96 4.73 19.97
CA PRO A 97 6.68 4.20 18.65
C PRO A 97 5.71 3.03 18.80
N LYS A 98 4.58 3.10 18.08
CA LYS A 98 3.45 2.16 18.24
C LYS A 98 3.75 0.77 17.70
N SER A 99 4.86 0.61 17.01
CA SER A 99 5.31 -0.61 16.38
C SER A 99 6.83 -0.54 16.18
N PHE A 100 7.46 -1.72 16.04
CA PHE A 100 8.91 -1.82 15.83
C PHE A 100 9.34 -1.10 14.55
N GLU A 101 8.52 -1.15 13.49
CA GLU A 101 8.70 -0.37 12.24
C GLU A 101 8.83 1.14 12.47
N ILE A 102 7.99 1.75 13.33
CA ILE A 102 8.05 3.18 13.66
C ILE A 102 9.29 3.46 14.52
N PHE A 103 9.66 2.51 15.39
CA PHE A 103 10.86 2.65 16.23
C PHE A 103 12.14 2.66 15.40
N VAL A 104 12.27 1.76 14.43
CA VAL A 104 13.45 1.68 13.56
C VAL A 104 13.37 2.56 12.32
N GLY A 105 12.21 3.17 12.04
CA GLY A 105 11.98 3.99 10.85
C GLY A 105 11.99 3.18 9.54
N ARG A 106 11.63 1.90 9.58
CA ARG A 106 11.63 0.98 8.43
C ARG A 106 10.32 0.19 8.37
N PRO A 107 9.65 0.10 7.22
CA PRO A 107 8.44 -0.71 7.07
C PRO A 107 8.66 -2.17 7.47
N GLU A 108 7.63 -2.81 8.02
CA GLU A 108 7.69 -4.19 8.55
C GLU A 108 8.33 -5.19 7.58
N TYR A 109 7.98 -5.10 6.31
CA TYR A 109 8.42 -6.01 5.24
C TYR A 109 9.88 -5.82 4.78
N VAL A 110 10.56 -4.73 5.16
CA VAL A 110 12.02 -4.54 4.90
C VAL A 110 12.86 -4.55 6.18
N LEU A 111 12.24 -4.79 7.35
CA LEU A 111 12.96 -4.88 8.62
C LEU A 111 14.08 -5.91 8.61
N PHE A 112 13.85 -7.01 7.90
CA PHE A 112 14.74 -8.16 7.80
C PHE A 112 15.69 -8.08 6.61
N CYS A 113 15.50 -7.10 5.73
CA CYS A 113 16.39 -6.83 4.61
C CYS A 113 17.40 -5.77 5.05
N THR A 114 18.62 -6.19 5.39
CA THR A 114 19.70 -5.27 5.77
C THR A 114 20.55 -4.88 4.56
N PRO A 115 20.56 -3.60 4.16
CA PRO A 115 21.51 -3.10 3.16
C PRO A 115 22.94 -3.37 3.66
N GLY A 116 23.71 -4.17 2.93
CA GLY A 116 25.10 -4.52 3.26
C GLY A 116 25.32 -5.82 4.04
N THR A 117 24.30 -6.47 4.60
CA THR A 117 24.46 -7.86 5.11
C THR A 117 24.35 -8.86 3.97
N SER A 118 23.59 -8.55 2.91
CA SER A 118 23.67 -9.25 1.61
C SER A 118 25.06 -9.19 0.99
N ALA A 119 25.86 -8.15 1.29
CA ALA A 119 27.26 -8.05 0.86
C ALA A 119 28.23 -8.86 1.74
N GLN A 120 27.82 -9.25 2.96
CA GLN A 120 28.58 -10.15 3.84
C GLN A 120 28.25 -11.63 3.62
N ILE A 121 27.07 -11.93 3.10
CA ILE A 121 26.74 -13.24 2.55
C ILE A 121 27.22 -13.23 1.11
N SER A 122 28.39 -13.82 0.84
CA SER A 122 28.92 -14.02 -0.51
C SER A 122 28.07 -15.03 -1.31
N ASN A 123 26.78 -14.77 -1.48
CA ASN A 123 25.93 -15.59 -2.34
C ASN A 123 25.98 -14.99 -3.75
N PRO A 124 26.40 -15.76 -4.76
CA PRO A 124 26.42 -15.29 -6.14
C PRO A 124 25.00 -14.96 -6.60
N LYS A 125 24.83 -13.85 -7.31
CA LYS A 125 23.56 -13.55 -7.97
C LYS A 125 23.27 -14.65 -9.00
N THR A 126 22.03 -15.12 -9.04
CA THR A 126 21.59 -16.03 -10.09
C THR A 126 21.53 -15.27 -11.41
N LEU A 127 22.46 -15.56 -12.32
CA LEU A 127 22.41 -15.01 -13.67
C LEU A 127 21.28 -15.67 -14.46
N ILE A 128 20.44 -14.84 -15.07
CA ILE A 128 19.35 -15.23 -15.96
C ILE A 128 19.64 -14.64 -17.32
N ASP A 129 20.07 -15.49 -18.22
CA ASP A 129 20.33 -15.08 -19.59
C ASP A 129 19.07 -15.18 -20.45
N VAL A 130 18.58 -14.03 -20.91
CA VAL A 130 17.46 -13.91 -21.85
C VAL A 130 17.90 -13.44 -23.24
N SER A 131 19.20 -13.43 -23.53
CA SER A 131 19.72 -12.97 -24.85
C SER A 131 19.10 -13.76 -26.00
N TYR A 132 18.95 -15.08 -25.81
CA TYR A 132 18.30 -15.95 -26.79
C TYR A 132 16.86 -15.51 -27.11
N LEU A 133 16.16 -14.95 -26.11
CA LEU A 133 14.76 -14.56 -26.21
C LEU A 133 14.63 -13.23 -26.95
N VAL A 134 15.51 -12.27 -26.63
CA VAL A 134 15.62 -10.98 -27.33
C VAL A 134 16.00 -11.19 -28.79
N ASP A 135 16.98 -12.05 -29.08
CA ASP A 135 17.39 -12.40 -30.45
C ASP A 135 16.25 -13.04 -31.24
N LYS A 136 15.48 -13.94 -30.62
CA LYS A 136 14.35 -14.62 -31.26
C LYS A 136 13.22 -13.64 -31.57
N ALA A 137 12.91 -12.71 -30.66
CA ALA A 137 11.91 -11.68 -30.91
C ALA A 137 12.34 -10.68 -31.98
N SER A 138 13.62 -10.27 -31.96
CA SER A 138 14.22 -9.42 -32.99
C SER A 138 14.06 -10.04 -34.38
N LYS A 139 14.34 -11.34 -34.52
CA LYS A 139 14.10 -12.08 -35.78
C LYS A 139 12.63 -12.10 -36.19
N ILE A 140 11.71 -12.35 -35.26
CA ILE A 140 10.26 -12.33 -35.54
C ILE A 140 9.83 -10.98 -36.12
N LEU A 141 10.29 -9.87 -35.54
CA LEU A 141 9.94 -8.53 -36.02
C LEU A 141 10.51 -8.24 -37.41
N LEU A 142 11.74 -8.69 -37.69
CA LEU A 142 12.37 -8.56 -39.01
C LEU A 142 11.72 -9.44 -40.09
N ASP A 143 11.32 -10.66 -39.74
CA ASP A 143 10.70 -11.61 -40.66
C ASP A 143 9.24 -11.23 -40.98
N GLY A 144 8.58 -10.49 -40.09
CA GLY A 144 7.20 -10.06 -40.23
C GLY A 144 6.18 -11.15 -39.88
N PRO A 145 4.93 -11.04 -40.37
CA PRO A 145 3.87 -11.98 -40.00
C PRO A 145 4.07 -13.35 -40.65
N GLU A 146 3.90 -14.42 -39.85
CA GLU A 146 4.04 -15.82 -40.31
C GLU A 146 3.14 -16.16 -41.50
N LYS A 147 1.98 -15.49 -41.59
CA LYS A 147 1.04 -15.61 -42.70
C LYS A 147 0.56 -14.22 -43.10
N PRO A 148 0.59 -13.86 -44.39
CA PRO A 148 -0.01 -12.62 -44.84
C PRO A 148 -1.51 -12.66 -44.56
N LEU A 149 -1.96 -11.79 -43.65
CA LEU A 149 -3.37 -11.65 -43.32
C LEU A 149 -3.98 -10.50 -44.11
N ILE A 150 -5.02 -10.80 -44.87
CA ILE A 150 -5.88 -9.80 -45.50
C ILE A 150 -7.11 -9.66 -44.61
N ALA A 151 -7.26 -8.50 -44.00
CA ALA A 151 -8.45 -8.12 -43.24
C ALA A 151 -8.86 -6.70 -43.65
N ARG A 152 -10.05 -6.27 -43.22
CA ARG A 152 -10.60 -4.95 -43.59
C ARG A 152 -9.67 -3.81 -43.16
N ASP A 153 -9.15 -3.91 -41.95
CA ASP A 153 -8.34 -2.88 -41.30
C ASP A 153 -7.32 -3.51 -40.35
N GLN A 154 -6.47 -2.68 -39.75
CA GLN A 154 -5.33 -3.14 -38.96
C GLN A 154 -5.77 -3.70 -37.60
N LEU A 155 -6.86 -3.17 -37.02
CA LEU A 155 -7.42 -3.72 -35.80
C LEU A 155 -7.99 -5.14 -36.01
N HIS A 156 -8.61 -5.41 -37.16
CA HIS A 156 -9.02 -6.77 -37.51
C HIS A 156 -7.83 -7.71 -37.69
N LYS A 157 -6.73 -7.25 -38.30
CA LYS A 157 -5.49 -8.04 -38.40
C LYS A 157 -4.96 -8.42 -37.03
N LEU A 158 -4.91 -7.45 -36.10
CA LEU A 158 -4.48 -7.70 -34.71
C LEU A 158 -5.41 -8.69 -33.98
N ALA A 159 -6.73 -8.59 -34.18
CA ALA A 159 -7.70 -9.51 -33.58
C ALA A 159 -7.58 -10.93 -34.12
N ILE A 160 -7.26 -11.10 -35.41
CA ILE A 160 -7.02 -12.42 -36.01
C ILE A 160 -5.64 -12.96 -35.60
N GLY A 161 -4.62 -12.10 -35.53
CA GLY A 161 -3.26 -12.45 -35.14
C GLY A 161 -3.17 -13.04 -33.73
N PHE A 162 -4.13 -12.72 -32.87
CA PHE A 162 -4.31 -13.39 -31.59
C PHE A 162 -5.80 -13.43 -31.19
N SER A 163 -6.45 -14.58 -31.39
CA SER A 163 -7.83 -14.79 -30.91
C SER A 163 -7.83 -15.16 -29.44
N PHE A 164 -8.33 -14.27 -28.58
CA PHE A 164 -8.47 -14.51 -27.15
C PHE A 164 -9.54 -15.57 -26.88
N LEU A 165 -10.63 -15.54 -27.66
CA LEU A 165 -11.67 -16.56 -27.57
C LEU A 165 -11.17 -17.94 -28.00
N GLY A 166 -10.29 -18.02 -29.01
CA GLY A 166 -9.74 -19.28 -29.52
C GLY A 166 -8.60 -19.85 -28.66
N ASN A 167 -7.72 -18.99 -28.14
CA ASN A 167 -6.48 -19.41 -27.47
C ASN A 167 -6.68 -19.89 -26.02
N THR A 168 -7.82 -19.64 -25.38
CA THR A 168 -8.16 -20.29 -24.10
C THR A 168 -8.35 -21.79 -24.32
N ALA A 169 -7.31 -22.57 -23.99
CA ALA A 169 -7.26 -24.01 -24.23
C ALA A 169 -8.45 -24.76 -23.59
N THR A 170 -8.94 -25.78 -24.28
CA THR A 170 -9.91 -26.76 -23.74
C THR A 170 -9.26 -27.76 -22.79
N GLU A 171 -7.95 -27.99 -22.92
CA GLU A 171 -7.14 -28.78 -21.99
C GLU A 171 -6.32 -27.82 -21.14
N MET A 172 -6.63 -27.76 -19.86
CA MET A 172 -6.07 -26.76 -18.96
C MET A 172 -5.24 -27.47 -17.90
N LYS A 173 -3.99 -27.04 -17.71
CA LYS A 173 -3.06 -27.66 -16.76
C LYS A 173 -3.10 -26.89 -15.43
N GLU A 174 -3.36 -27.63 -14.35
CA GLU A 174 -3.29 -27.08 -13.00
C GLU A 174 -1.83 -26.84 -12.61
N PHE A 175 -1.54 -25.63 -12.16
CA PHE A 175 -0.20 -25.17 -11.90
C PHE A 175 0.00 -24.90 -10.40
N ASN A 176 0.20 -25.99 -9.65
CA ASN A 176 0.23 -25.98 -8.18
C ASN A 176 1.58 -25.54 -7.60
N HIS A 177 2.68 -25.81 -8.29
CA HIS A 177 4.02 -25.46 -7.85
C HIS A 177 4.76 -24.73 -8.99
N SER A 178 5.22 -23.51 -8.71
CA SER A 178 5.83 -22.63 -9.71
C SER A 178 7.34 -22.60 -9.55
N THR A 179 8.07 -23.27 -10.44
CA THR A 179 9.54 -23.23 -10.44
C THR A 179 10.08 -22.07 -11.28
N LYS A 180 11.39 -21.85 -11.21
CA LYS A 180 12.13 -20.94 -12.08
C LYS A 180 11.84 -21.19 -13.57
N GLU A 181 11.89 -22.44 -14.01
CA GLU A 181 11.68 -22.82 -15.41
C GLU A 181 10.30 -22.44 -15.91
N ASP A 182 9.29 -22.52 -15.04
CA ASP A 182 7.93 -22.20 -15.42
C ASP A 182 7.69 -20.68 -15.49
N VAL A 183 8.31 -19.91 -14.59
CA VAL A 183 8.34 -18.43 -14.71
C VAL A 183 8.99 -18.03 -16.02
N MET A 184 10.10 -18.66 -16.40
CA MET A 184 10.79 -18.40 -17.67
C MET A 184 9.93 -18.77 -18.89
N LYS A 185 9.19 -19.88 -18.86
CA LYS A 185 8.24 -20.24 -19.93
C LYS A 185 7.12 -19.21 -20.08
N ILE A 186 6.65 -18.62 -18.98
CA ILE A 186 5.64 -17.55 -19.02
C ILE A 186 6.22 -16.29 -19.67
N TRP A 187 7.45 -15.90 -19.32
CA TRP A 187 8.13 -14.78 -19.96
C TRP A 187 8.35 -15.02 -21.46
N GLU A 188 8.85 -16.20 -21.84
CA GLU A 188 9.03 -16.56 -23.24
C GLU A 188 7.69 -16.55 -24.00
N PHE A 189 6.64 -17.12 -23.41
CA PHE A 189 5.31 -17.14 -24.02
C PHE A 189 4.82 -15.72 -24.32
N TYR A 190 4.80 -14.82 -23.33
CA TYR A 190 4.28 -13.48 -23.53
C TYR A 190 5.17 -12.65 -24.45
N PHE A 191 6.48 -12.66 -24.25
CA PHE A 191 7.40 -11.85 -25.04
C PHE A 191 7.33 -12.21 -26.52
N LEU A 192 7.37 -13.51 -26.86
CA LEU A 192 7.30 -13.95 -28.25
C LEU A 192 5.89 -13.80 -28.84
N THR A 193 4.84 -13.95 -28.02
CA THR A 193 3.47 -13.76 -28.49
C THR A 193 3.22 -12.30 -28.85
N VAL A 194 3.68 -11.36 -28.04
CA VAL A 194 3.54 -9.93 -28.32
C VAL A 194 4.40 -9.54 -29.53
N ALA A 195 5.62 -10.08 -29.65
CA ALA A 195 6.44 -9.88 -30.85
C ALA A 195 5.70 -10.31 -32.13
N ARG A 196 5.16 -11.54 -32.16
CA ARG A 196 4.36 -12.04 -33.29
C ARG A 196 3.07 -11.26 -33.50
N TRP A 197 2.43 -10.80 -32.44
CA TRP A 197 1.18 -10.07 -32.54
C TRP A 197 1.39 -8.68 -33.19
N LEU A 198 2.48 -8.00 -32.84
CA LEU A 198 2.86 -6.71 -33.43
C LEU A 198 3.16 -6.81 -34.93
N THR A 199 3.63 -7.96 -35.43
CA THR A 199 3.87 -8.14 -36.87
C THR A 199 2.59 -8.18 -37.71
N TYR A 200 1.40 -8.22 -37.08
CA TYR A 200 0.13 -8.05 -37.79
C TYR A 200 -0.35 -6.60 -37.86
N PHE A 201 0.41 -5.65 -37.31
CA PHE A 201 0.10 -4.23 -37.36
C PHE A 201 0.94 -3.53 -38.43
N ASP A 202 0.32 -3.10 -39.53
CA ASP A 202 1.05 -2.58 -40.69
C ASP A 202 1.77 -1.25 -40.38
N GLU A 203 1.17 -0.33 -39.61
CA GLU A 203 1.86 0.91 -39.22
C GLU A 203 3.06 0.64 -38.32
N PHE A 204 2.97 -0.34 -37.42
CA PHE A 204 4.09 -0.72 -36.56
C PHE A 204 5.27 -1.29 -37.36
N GLN A 205 4.99 -2.08 -38.40
CA GLN A 205 6.01 -2.65 -39.28
C GLN A 205 6.82 -1.61 -40.04
N LYS A 206 6.30 -0.39 -40.23
CA LYS A 206 7.00 0.70 -40.91
C LYS A 206 8.03 1.40 -40.03
N LEU A 207 7.99 1.18 -38.72
CA LEU A 207 8.92 1.78 -37.78
C LEU A 207 10.32 1.19 -37.94
N GLU A 208 11.34 1.97 -37.56
CA GLU A 208 12.69 1.46 -37.48
C GLU A 208 12.77 0.29 -36.48
N HIS A 209 13.58 -0.72 -36.79
CA HIS A 209 13.71 -1.94 -35.99
C HIS A 209 14.09 -1.65 -34.53
N GLU A 210 14.94 -0.65 -34.30
CA GLU A 210 15.32 -0.23 -32.95
C GLU A 210 14.11 0.26 -32.14
N VAL A 211 13.24 1.08 -32.76
CA VAL A 211 12.00 1.57 -32.13
C VAL A 211 11.04 0.41 -31.87
N GLN A 212 10.91 -0.53 -32.81
CA GLN A 212 10.07 -1.72 -32.61
C GLN A 212 10.52 -2.54 -31.39
N MET A 213 11.82 -2.77 -31.25
CA MET A 213 12.40 -3.47 -30.10
C MET A 213 12.18 -2.72 -28.79
N GLN A 214 12.39 -1.40 -28.77
CA GLN A 214 12.16 -0.57 -27.60
C GLN A 214 10.70 -0.63 -27.13
N ILE A 215 9.74 -0.55 -28.06
CA ILE A 215 8.32 -0.68 -27.73
C ILE A 215 8.03 -2.09 -27.21
N LEU A 216 8.50 -3.16 -27.87
CA LEU A 216 8.28 -4.55 -27.44
C LEU A 216 8.78 -4.79 -26.00
N LEU A 217 10.01 -4.36 -25.71
CA LEU A 217 10.64 -4.49 -24.38
C LEU A 217 9.81 -3.79 -23.29
N ALA A 218 9.12 -2.69 -23.64
CA ALA A 218 8.28 -1.95 -22.71
C ALA A 218 6.87 -2.51 -22.53
N ILE A 219 6.27 -3.19 -23.52
CA ILE A 219 4.84 -3.49 -23.47
C ILE A 219 4.48 -4.95 -23.17
N TRP A 220 5.39 -5.90 -23.37
CA TRP A 220 5.03 -7.33 -23.31
C TRP A 220 4.38 -7.75 -21.98
N HIS A 221 4.86 -7.20 -20.87
CA HIS A 221 4.36 -7.49 -19.52
C HIS A 221 3.03 -6.78 -19.23
N VAL A 222 2.85 -5.58 -19.80
CA VAL A 222 1.60 -4.81 -19.72
C VAL A 222 0.49 -5.55 -20.46
N TRP A 223 0.81 -6.01 -21.67
CA TRP A 223 -0.06 -6.85 -22.49
C TRP A 223 -0.44 -8.14 -21.74
N GLY A 224 0.55 -8.83 -21.16
CA GLY A 224 0.33 -10.07 -20.42
C GLY A 224 -0.56 -9.91 -19.18
N ARG A 225 -0.50 -8.77 -18.48
CA ARG A 225 -1.40 -8.49 -17.33
C ARG A 225 -2.86 -8.41 -17.78
N LEU A 226 -3.16 -7.71 -18.87
CA LEU A 226 -4.52 -7.58 -19.37
C LEU A 226 -5.01 -8.87 -20.04
N ASP A 227 -4.15 -9.59 -20.78
CA ASP A 227 -4.46 -10.91 -21.34
C ASP A 227 -4.93 -11.88 -20.26
N LYS A 228 -4.25 -11.91 -19.10
CA LYS A 228 -4.66 -12.74 -17.96
C LYS A 228 -6.09 -12.42 -17.51
N LEU A 229 -6.48 -11.14 -17.44
CA LEU A 229 -7.84 -10.75 -17.06
C LEU A 229 -8.87 -11.17 -18.12
N LEU A 230 -8.56 -10.95 -19.40
CA LEU A 230 -9.41 -11.31 -20.54
C LEU A 230 -9.62 -12.83 -20.61
N ALA A 231 -8.55 -13.61 -20.58
CA ALA A 231 -8.59 -15.07 -20.59
C ALA A 231 -9.40 -15.60 -19.39
N THR A 232 -9.17 -15.05 -18.20
CA THR A 232 -9.91 -15.45 -16.99
C THR A 232 -11.40 -15.15 -17.13
N ALA A 233 -11.77 -13.97 -17.66
CA ALA A 233 -13.17 -13.63 -17.90
C ALA A 233 -13.84 -14.60 -18.89
N VAL A 234 -13.16 -14.96 -19.98
CA VAL A 234 -13.64 -15.97 -20.95
C VAL A 234 -13.88 -17.32 -20.27
N ASN A 235 -12.92 -17.80 -19.48
CA ASN A 235 -13.02 -19.11 -18.83
C ASN A 235 -14.02 -19.14 -17.67
N ARG A 236 -14.26 -18.01 -16.99
CA ARG A 236 -15.37 -17.86 -16.03
C ARG A 236 -16.72 -18.03 -16.73
N ARG A 237 -16.92 -17.40 -17.89
CA ARG A 237 -18.16 -17.55 -18.68
C ARG A 237 -18.39 -18.98 -19.16
N ARG A 238 -17.31 -19.68 -19.52
CA ARG A 238 -17.35 -21.09 -19.94
C ARG A 238 -17.56 -22.08 -18.78
N GLY A 239 -17.52 -21.61 -17.53
CA GLY A 239 -17.67 -22.45 -16.34
C GLY A 239 -16.41 -23.21 -15.92
N TYR A 240 -15.27 -22.99 -16.57
CA TYR A 240 -14.00 -23.65 -16.22
C TYR A 240 -13.30 -23.00 -15.01
N CYS A 241 -13.67 -21.78 -14.63
CA CYS A 241 -13.10 -21.03 -13.52
C CYS A 241 -14.17 -20.75 -12.43
N PRO A 242 -14.51 -21.73 -11.57
CA PRO A 242 -15.64 -21.63 -10.66
C PRO A 242 -15.40 -20.75 -9.42
N THR A 243 -14.15 -20.52 -9.03
CA THR A 243 -13.80 -19.70 -7.86
C THR A 243 -13.26 -18.33 -8.28
N LYS A 244 -13.42 -17.33 -7.41
CA LYS A 244 -12.91 -15.97 -7.66
C LYS A 244 -11.39 -15.87 -7.67
N ASN A 245 -10.70 -16.84 -7.04
CA ASN A 245 -9.25 -16.83 -6.86
C ASN A 245 -8.50 -17.63 -7.94
N LEU A 246 -9.22 -18.20 -8.90
CA LEU A 246 -8.64 -18.83 -10.08
C LEU A 246 -8.37 -17.79 -11.17
N LEU A 247 -7.16 -17.86 -11.73
CA LEU A 247 -6.71 -17.07 -12.88
C LEU A 247 -6.30 -18.02 -14.00
N THR A 248 -6.50 -17.59 -15.25
CA THR A 248 -6.05 -18.32 -16.44
C THR A 248 -5.16 -17.47 -17.31
N LEU A 249 -4.17 -18.10 -17.92
CA LEU A 249 -3.38 -17.50 -18.99
C LEU A 249 -3.83 -18.06 -20.34
N SER A 250 -3.67 -17.30 -21.42
CA SER A 250 -4.04 -17.70 -22.78
C SER A 250 -3.21 -18.86 -23.34
N ASN A 251 -2.22 -19.40 -22.61
CA ASN A 251 -1.53 -20.63 -22.95
C ASN A 251 -2.15 -21.91 -22.34
N GLY A 252 -3.33 -21.79 -21.69
CA GLY A 252 -4.04 -22.93 -21.09
C GLY A 252 -3.58 -23.31 -19.69
N VAL A 253 -2.98 -22.39 -18.95
CA VAL A 253 -2.53 -22.61 -17.56
C VAL A 253 -3.55 -22.03 -16.57
N PHE A 254 -3.87 -22.80 -15.52
CA PHE A 254 -4.63 -22.33 -14.35
C PHE A 254 -3.72 -22.07 -13.17
N ILE A 255 -3.96 -20.93 -12.51
CA ILE A 255 -3.33 -20.58 -11.25
C ILE A 255 -4.42 -20.40 -10.19
N ASP A 256 -4.42 -21.27 -9.18
CA ASP A 256 -5.21 -21.10 -7.96
C ASP A 256 -4.41 -20.24 -6.97
N MET A 257 -4.79 -18.98 -6.84
CA MET A 257 -4.06 -18.00 -6.02
C MET A 257 -4.01 -18.34 -4.53
N ASP A 258 -4.84 -19.27 -4.04
CA ASP A 258 -4.86 -19.70 -2.65
C ASP A 258 -3.99 -20.94 -2.41
N LYS A 259 -3.78 -21.76 -3.46
CA LYS A 259 -3.05 -23.03 -3.36
C LYS A 259 -1.69 -23.02 -4.04
N GLN A 260 -1.39 -22.01 -4.84
CA GLN A 260 -0.14 -21.92 -5.58
C GLN A 260 1.04 -21.75 -4.62
N GLU A 261 1.92 -22.74 -4.62
CA GLU A 261 3.26 -22.63 -4.07
C GLU A 261 4.19 -22.03 -5.14
N VAL A 262 4.93 -20.99 -4.79
CA VAL A 262 5.87 -20.33 -5.69
C VAL A 262 7.25 -20.45 -5.09
N ASP A 263 8.13 -21.17 -5.79
CA ASP A 263 9.55 -21.20 -5.45
C ASP A 263 10.16 -19.84 -5.83
N VAL A 264 10.59 -19.10 -4.81
CA VAL A 264 11.34 -17.84 -4.96
C VAL A 264 12.78 -17.97 -4.46
N GLU A 265 13.22 -19.14 -4.00
CA GLU A 265 14.57 -19.34 -3.45
C GLU A 265 15.63 -19.08 -4.52
N TRP A 266 15.32 -19.36 -5.78
CA TRP A 266 16.22 -19.06 -6.90
C TRP A 266 16.45 -17.57 -7.15
N MET A 267 15.58 -16.70 -6.61
CA MET A 267 15.61 -15.25 -6.84
C MET A 267 15.83 -14.41 -5.58
N THR A 268 15.93 -14.99 -4.40
CA THR A 268 16.16 -14.24 -3.16
C THR A 268 17.02 -15.01 -2.17
N ASN A 269 17.83 -14.27 -1.41
CA ASN A 269 18.59 -14.80 -0.28
C ASN A 269 17.84 -14.62 1.07
N TYR A 270 16.62 -14.07 1.03
CA TYR A 270 15.79 -13.84 2.21
C TYR A 270 14.76 -14.97 2.40
N ASN A 271 14.02 -14.95 3.52
CA ASN A 271 12.95 -15.91 3.75
C ASN A 271 11.88 -15.81 2.63
N PRO A 272 11.58 -16.90 1.91
CA PRO A 272 10.60 -16.93 0.83
C PRO A 272 9.22 -16.35 1.19
N GLU A 273 8.70 -16.64 2.39
CA GLU A 273 7.38 -16.17 2.82
C GLU A 273 7.31 -14.63 2.91
N GLN A 274 8.39 -14.00 3.37
CA GLN A 274 8.49 -12.55 3.50
C GLN A 274 8.57 -11.88 2.12
N VAL A 275 9.32 -12.48 1.20
CA VAL A 275 9.52 -11.98 -0.16
C VAL A 275 8.26 -12.17 -1.01
N LEU A 276 7.55 -13.29 -0.86
CA LEU A 276 6.30 -13.55 -1.57
C LEU A 276 5.20 -12.53 -1.27
N THR A 277 5.14 -12.06 -0.01
CA THR A 277 4.21 -10.99 0.40
C THR A 277 4.50 -9.69 -0.36
N PHE A 278 5.76 -9.46 -0.74
CA PHE A 278 6.20 -8.28 -1.46
C PHE A 278 5.96 -8.38 -2.98
N ILE A 279 6.25 -9.55 -3.57
CA ILE A 279 6.13 -9.81 -5.02
C ILE A 279 4.67 -10.01 -5.47
N ASP A 280 3.70 -10.02 -4.54
CA ASP A 280 2.28 -10.27 -4.83
C ASP A 280 1.67 -9.33 -5.88
N GLY A 281 2.20 -8.10 -6.01
CA GLY A 281 1.82 -7.14 -7.05
C GLY A 281 2.03 -7.65 -8.48
N VAL A 282 3.03 -8.52 -8.70
CA VAL A 282 3.34 -9.18 -9.98
C VAL A 282 2.29 -10.24 -10.33
N ARG A 283 1.65 -10.82 -9.32
CA ARG A 283 0.64 -11.86 -9.50
C ARG A 283 -0.74 -11.31 -9.87
N ALA A 284 -0.91 -9.99 -9.88
CA ALA A 284 -2.15 -9.30 -10.24
C ALA A 284 -3.34 -9.66 -9.33
N ARG A 285 -3.10 -10.05 -8.07
CA ARG A 285 -4.16 -10.35 -7.09
C ARG A 285 -5.09 -9.15 -6.87
N GLU A 286 -4.52 -7.95 -6.89
CA GLU A 286 -5.23 -6.66 -6.77
C GLU A 286 -6.23 -6.41 -7.93
N LEU A 287 -6.08 -7.10 -9.07
CA LEU A 287 -6.93 -6.93 -10.26
C LEU A 287 -8.07 -7.97 -10.36
N ILE A 288 -8.21 -8.88 -9.39
CA ILE A 288 -9.25 -9.92 -9.41
C ILE A 288 -10.66 -9.31 -9.49
N SER A 289 -10.89 -8.17 -8.83
CA SER A 289 -12.16 -7.45 -8.86
C SER A 289 -12.50 -6.88 -10.24
N ASP A 290 -11.49 -6.63 -11.09
CA ASP A 290 -11.67 -6.03 -12.41
C ASP A 290 -12.00 -7.07 -13.50
N ILE A 291 -12.01 -8.36 -13.14
CA ILE A 291 -12.41 -9.45 -14.05
C ILE A 291 -13.93 -9.52 -14.19
N ASP A 292 -14.70 -9.30 -13.12
CA ASP A 292 -16.16 -9.40 -13.13
C ASP A 292 -16.80 -8.44 -14.18
N PRO A 293 -16.35 -7.17 -14.31
CA PRO A 293 -16.76 -6.30 -15.42
C PRO A 293 -16.49 -6.88 -16.82
N LEU A 294 -15.38 -7.59 -17.03
CA LEU A 294 -15.07 -8.22 -18.32
C LEU A 294 -15.95 -9.45 -18.58
N VAL A 295 -16.39 -10.14 -17.53
CA VAL A 295 -17.37 -11.23 -17.63
C VAL A 295 -18.69 -10.64 -18.14
N ASP A 296 -19.19 -9.57 -17.53
CA ASP A 296 -20.45 -8.93 -17.89
C ASP A 296 -20.42 -8.24 -19.27
N LEU A 297 -19.28 -7.65 -19.65
CA LEU A 297 -19.15 -6.90 -20.90
C LEU A 297 -19.02 -7.81 -22.12
N GLU A 298 -18.47 -9.01 -21.97
CA GLU A 298 -18.21 -9.94 -23.08
C GLU A 298 -17.50 -9.26 -24.27
N PRO A 299 -16.26 -8.75 -24.08
CA PRO A 299 -15.52 -8.13 -25.17
C PRO A 299 -15.31 -9.13 -26.31
N SER A 300 -15.50 -8.68 -27.55
CA SER A 300 -15.09 -9.44 -28.75
C SER A 300 -13.58 -9.46 -28.90
N ASP A 301 -13.05 -10.34 -29.77
CA ASP A 301 -11.62 -10.36 -30.10
C ASP A 301 -11.13 -8.98 -30.62
N ILE A 302 -11.98 -8.23 -31.32
CA ILE A 302 -11.67 -6.87 -31.81
C ILE A 302 -11.61 -5.86 -30.66
N GLU A 303 -12.57 -5.89 -29.74
CA GLU A 303 -12.56 -5.04 -28.55
C GLU A 303 -11.37 -5.37 -27.64
N ALA A 304 -11.05 -6.66 -27.46
CA ALA A 304 -9.91 -7.13 -26.69
C ALA A 304 -8.56 -6.69 -27.32
N ALA A 305 -8.42 -6.86 -28.64
CA ALA A 305 -7.24 -6.39 -29.38
C ALA A 305 -7.05 -4.88 -29.24
N TYR A 306 -8.13 -4.10 -29.31
CA TYR A 306 -8.06 -2.66 -29.09
C TYR A 306 -7.65 -2.33 -27.65
N MET A 307 -8.25 -2.98 -26.65
CA MET A 307 -7.88 -2.76 -25.24
C MET A 307 -6.39 -3.03 -25.00
N LEU A 308 -5.85 -4.11 -25.55
CA LEU A 308 -4.44 -4.46 -25.42
C LEU A 308 -3.53 -3.46 -26.12
N ALA A 309 -3.86 -3.07 -27.35
CA ALA A 309 -3.08 -2.10 -28.10
C ALA A 309 -3.09 -0.74 -27.41
N GLN A 310 -4.27 -0.25 -27.02
CA GLN A 310 -4.45 1.02 -26.32
C GLN A 310 -3.65 1.03 -25.01
N LEU A 311 -3.79 -0.01 -24.19
CA LEU A 311 -3.05 -0.11 -22.93
C LEU A 311 -1.54 -0.12 -23.15
N SER A 312 -1.07 -0.89 -24.13
CA SER A 312 0.34 -1.09 -24.44
C SER A 312 1.00 0.18 -24.98
N PHE A 313 0.43 0.79 -26.02
CA PHE A 313 1.02 1.97 -26.65
C PHE A 313 0.90 3.20 -25.77
N HIS A 314 -0.21 3.35 -25.01
CA HIS A 314 -0.28 4.40 -24.00
C HIS A 314 0.84 4.26 -22.96
N TYR A 315 1.12 3.03 -22.52
CA TYR A 315 2.19 2.78 -21.57
C TYR A 315 3.57 3.09 -22.15
N ALA A 316 3.86 2.61 -23.36
CA ALA A 316 5.13 2.85 -24.04
C ALA A 316 5.37 4.35 -24.27
N GLY A 317 4.36 5.10 -24.74
CA GLY A 317 4.48 6.54 -24.95
C GLY A 317 4.77 7.30 -23.66
N LYS A 318 4.11 6.95 -22.54
CA LYS A 318 4.39 7.58 -21.23
C LYS A 318 5.75 7.18 -20.65
N ARG A 319 6.29 6.03 -21.04
CA ARG A 319 7.62 5.58 -20.63
C ARG A 319 8.73 6.27 -21.42
N TYR A 320 8.49 6.58 -22.69
CA TYR A 320 9.47 7.18 -23.59
C TYR A 320 8.93 8.50 -24.18
N PRO A 321 9.01 9.60 -23.42
CA PRO A 321 8.51 10.89 -23.90
C PRO A 321 9.30 11.39 -25.11
N GLY A 322 8.64 12.11 -26.01
CA GLY A 322 9.22 12.62 -27.26
C GLY A 322 8.75 11.82 -28.48
N GLU A 323 9.67 11.46 -29.37
CA GLU A 323 9.34 10.82 -30.65
C GLU A 323 8.56 9.51 -30.51
N ILE A 324 8.90 8.67 -29.53
CA ILE A 324 8.20 7.39 -29.29
C ILE A 324 6.78 7.64 -28.76
N GLU A 325 6.57 8.69 -27.96
CA GLU A 325 5.24 9.09 -27.50
C GLU A 325 4.37 9.51 -28.69
N GLU A 326 4.90 10.33 -29.59
CA GLU A 326 4.19 10.75 -30.82
C GLU A 326 3.86 9.56 -31.73
N ILE A 327 4.80 8.61 -31.88
CA ILE A 327 4.57 7.36 -32.62
C ILE A 327 3.45 6.56 -31.96
N CYS A 328 3.51 6.35 -30.64
CA CYS A 328 2.50 5.58 -29.91
C CYS A 328 1.11 6.23 -29.97
N ASP A 329 1.03 7.56 -29.93
CA ASP A 329 -0.22 8.29 -30.08
C ASP A 329 -0.79 8.12 -31.49
N HIS A 330 0.05 8.22 -32.53
CA HIS A 330 -0.36 7.94 -33.90
C HIS A 330 -0.90 6.51 -34.08
N LEU A 331 -0.19 5.51 -33.55
CA LEU A 331 -0.65 4.11 -33.59
C LEU A 331 -2.01 3.93 -32.90
N GLN A 332 -2.24 4.60 -31.77
CA GLN A 332 -3.52 4.58 -31.05
C GLN A 332 -4.64 5.24 -31.87
N ASP A 333 -4.38 6.36 -32.54
CA ASP A 333 -5.37 7.05 -33.36
C ASP A 333 -5.86 6.21 -34.55
N VAL A 334 -4.94 5.48 -35.20
CA VAL A 334 -5.27 4.53 -36.27
C VAL A 334 -6.22 3.44 -35.75
N LEU A 335 -5.89 2.83 -34.62
CA LEU A 335 -6.70 1.76 -34.04
C LEU A 335 -8.03 2.26 -33.46
N ALA A 336 -8.07 3.48 -32.92
CA ALA A 336 -9.31 4.11 -32.45
C ALA A 336 -10.29 4.38 -33.60
N SER A 337 -9.77 4.80 -34.75
CA SER A 337 -10.55 4.96 -35.97
C SER A 337 -11.12 3.62 -36.46
N ASN A 338 -10.29 2.57 -36.49
CA ASN A 338 -10.74 1.21 -36.86
C ASN A 338 -11.81 0.67 -35.88
N LEU A 339 -11.67 0.94 -34.58
CA LEU A 339 -12.66 0.55 -33.59
C LEU A 339 -13.98 1.29 -33.78
N HIS A 340 -13.94 2.59 -34.11
CA HIS A 340 -15.13 3.37 -34.42
C HIS A 340 -15.91 2.74 -35.59
N ASP A 341 -15.20 2.42 -36.68
CA ASP A 341 -15.78 1.75 -37.84
C ASP A 341 -16.35 0.38 -37.48
N TYR A 342 -15.67 -0.40 -36.65
CA TYR A 342 -16.18 -1.67 -36.14
C TYR A 342 -17.52 -1.52 -35.39
N TYR A 343 -17.63 -0.52 -34.52
CA TYR A 343 -18.88 -0.29 -33.79
C TYR A 343 -20.02 0.11 -34.72
N LEU A 344 -19.76 0.98 -35.70
CA LEU A 344 -20.81 1.46 -36.61
C LEU A 344 -21.21 0.42 -37.67
N GLN A 345 -20.24 -0.26 -38.27
CA GLN A 345 -20.46 -1.11 -39.43
C GLN A 345 -20.77 -2.56 -39.02
N ASP A 346 -19.97 -3.13 -38.11
CA ASP A 346 -20.04 -4.56 -37.78
C ASP A 346 -21.01 -4.84 -36.63
N ARG A 347 -20.90 -4.05 -35.54
CA ARG A 347 -21.81 -4.15 -34.38
C ARG A 347 -23.13 -3.40 -34.58
N LYS A 348 -23.22 -2.49 -35.57
CA LYS A 348 -24.38 -1.60 -35.80
C LYS A 348 -24.82 -0.86 -34.54
N MET A 349 -23.84 -0.36 -33.78
CA MET A 349 -24.02 0.29 -32.48
C MET A 349 -23.59 1.75 -32.55
N GLU A 350 -24.56 2.65 -32.76
CA GLU A 350 -24.30 4.10 -32.83
C GLU A 350 -23.86 4.70 -31.49
N ARG A 351 -24.38 4.15 -30.37
CA ARG A 351 -24.12 4.65 -29.01
C ARG A 351 -23.21 3.72 -28.22
N TYR A 352 -21.98 3.55 -28.68
CA TYR A 352 -21.00 2.65 -28.07
C TYR A 352 -20.14 3.29 -26.97
N SER A 353 -20.17 4.61 -26.80
CA SER A 353 -19.27 5.34 -25.87
C SER A 353 -19.35 4.85 -24.42
N GLY A 354 -20.55 4.51 -23.93
CA GLY A 354 -20.72 3.95 -22.58
C GLY A 354 -20.11 2.55 -22.42
N ARG A 355 -20.12 1.73 -23.47
CA ARG A 355 -19.47 0.42 -23.50
C ARG A 355 -17.95 0.59 -23.52
N LEU A 356 -17.45 1.45 -24.40
CA LEU A 356 -16.02 1.75 -24.49
C LEU A 356 -15.47 2.30 -23.16
N ALA A 357 -16.20 3.21 -22.50
CA ALA A 357 -15.80 3.74 -21.20
C ALA A 357 -15.66 2.65 -20.13
N LYS A 358 -16.55 1.64 -20.13
CA LYS A 358 -16.45 0.49 -19.21
C LYS A 358 -15.24 -0.39 -19.52
N LEU A 359 -14.94 -0.63 -20.80
CA LEU A 359 -13.73 -1.37 -21.21
C LEU A 359 -12.45 -0.61 -20.79
N MET A 360 -12.39 0.70 -21.07
CA MET A 360 -11.25 1.55 -20.72
C MET A 360 -11.07 1.70 -19.20
N LYS A 361 -12.13 1.56 -18.41
CA LYS A 361 -12.02 1.51 -16.95
C LYS A 361 -11.16 0.34 -16.48
N VAL A 362 -11.27 -0.82 -17.14
CA VAL A 362 -10.42 -1.99 -16.84
C VAL A 362 -8.97 -1.70 -17.23
N ASN A 363 -8.72 -1.11 -18.40
CA ASN A 363 -7.37 -0.67 -18.78
C ASN A 363 -6.78 0.29 -17.74
N GLY A 364 -7.56 1.27 -17.27
CA GLY A 364 -7.14 2.21 -16.22
C GLY A 364 -6.80 1.52 -14.90
N ALA A 365 -7.53 0.47 -14.52
CA ALA A 365 -7.21 -0.35 -13.34
C ALA A 365 -5.86 -1.08 -13.50
N VAL A 366 -5.61 -1.69 -14.68
CA VAL A 366 -4.33 -2.35 -14.98
C VAL A 366 -3.17 -1.34 -14.96
N GLN A 367 -3.34 -0.17 -15.57
CA GLN A 367 -2.34 0.89 -15.51
C GLN A 367 -2.04 1.26 -14.06
N LYS A 368 -3.07 1.60 -13.28
CA LYS A 368 -2.93 1.98 -11.88
C LYS A 368 -2.16 0.91 -11.09
N ASN A 369 -2.49 -0.36 -11.28
CA ASN A 369 -1.77 -1.48 -10.65
C ASN A 369 -0.29 -1.54 -11.06
N ILE A 370 0.08 -1.26 -12.31
CA ILE A 370 1.48 -1.19 -12.73
C ILE A 370 2.19 -0.02 -12.02
N TRP A 371 1.57 1.17 -12.02
CA TRP A 371 2.13 2.36 -11.38
C TRP A 371 2.32 2.21 -9.87
N GLU A 372 1.32 1.68 -9.16
CA GLU A 372 1.40 1.48 -7.70
C GLU A 372 2.51 0.49 -7.33
N ASN A 373 2.73 -0.54 -8.15
CA ASN A 373 3.77 -1.54 -7.91
C ASN A 373 5.19 -1.07 -8.27
N ARG A 374 5.38 0.03 -9.03
CA ARG A 374 6.72 0.60 -9.27
C ARG A 374 7.44 0.98 -7.99
N SER A 375 6.73 1.61 -7.05
CA SER A 375 7.30 1.99 -5.75
C SER A 375 7.78 0.76 -4.95
N LYS A 376 7.06 -0.37 -5.05
CA LYS A 376 7.50 -1.64 -4.47
C LYS A 376 8.78 -2.12 -5.17
N ILE A 377 8.86 -2.09 -6.49
CA ILE A 377 10.08 -2.51 -7.22
C ILE A 377 11.30 -1.67 -6.82
N GLU A 378 11.16 -0.36 -6.67
CA GLU A 378 12.25 0.53 -6.21
C GLU A 378 12.74 0.18 -4.81
N ILE A 379 11.81 -0.10 -3.89
CA ILE A 379 12.15 -0.58 -2.54
C ILE A 379 12.87 -1.92 -2.63
N SER A 380 12.37 -2.87 -3.44
CA SER A 380 13.01 -4.18 -3.66
C SER A 380 14.47 -4.04 -4.09
N LYS A 381 14.73 -3.17 -5.08
CA LYS A 381 16.08 -2.88 -5.58
C LYS A 381 16.96 -2.21 -4.53
N THR A 382 16.40 -1.27 -3.75
CA THR A 382 17.16 -0.54 -2.70
C THR A 382 17.62 -1.47 -1.57
N PHE A 383 16.83 -2.50 -1.26
CA PHE A 383 17.11 -3.45 -0.17
C PHE A 383 17.69 -4.79 -0.66
N ASP A 384 18.10 -4.87 -1.93
CA ASP A 384 18.60 -6.09 -2.59
C ASP A 384 17.71 -7.31 -2.35
N MET A 385 16.38 -7.12 -2.32
CA MET A 385 15.43 -8.21 -2.02
C MET A 385 15.50 -9.32 -3.07
N LEU A 386 15.86 -8.97 -4.31
CA LEU A 386 16.10 -9.92 -5.40
C LEU A 386 17.60 -10.11 -5.62
N SER A 387 18.02 -11.37 -5.67
CA SER A 387 19.40 -11.80 -5.86
C SER A 387 19.62 -12.40 -7.25
N ILE A 388 19.07 -11.73 -8.27
CA ILE A 388 19.17 -12.11 -9.68
C ILE A 388 19.91 -11.04 -10.48
N GLU A 389 20.56 -11.46 -11.54
CA GLU A 389 21.13 -10.58 -12.56
C GLU A 389 20.59 -11.04 -13.92
N ILE A 390 20.10 -10.11 -14.74
CA ILE A 390 19.45 -10.42 -16.01
C ILE A 390 20.28 -9.81 -17.14
N SER A 391 20.52 -10.56 -18.22
CA SER A 391 21.35 -10.06 -19.33
C SER A 391 20.76 -8.85 -20.06
N HIS A 392 19.42 -8.70 -20.06
CA HIS A 392 18.68 -7.59 -20.67
C HIS A 392 17.74 -6.95 -19.63
N PRO A 393 18.25 -6.12 -18.70
CA PRO A 393 17.46 -5.55 -17.61
C PRO A 393 16.33 -4.62 -18.07
N GLU A 394 16.47 -4.00 -19.23
CA GLU A 394 15.47 -3.13 -19.85
C GLU A 394 14.14 -3.84 -20.13
N MET A 395 14.18 -5.15 -20.42
CA MET A 395 13.01 -6.01 -20.58
C MET A 395 12.18 -6.12 -19.30
N PHE A 396 12.83 -5.99 -18.13
CA PHE A 396 12.22 -6.26 -16.82
C PHE A 396 11.97 -5.02 -15.97
N TYR A 397 12.37 -3.83 -16.43
CA TYR A 397 12.39 -2.59 -15.66
C TYR A 397 11.12 -2.31 -14.82
N ASP A 398 9.92 -2.60 -15.36
CA ASP A 398 8.61 -2.40 -14.70
C ASP A 398 7.81 -3.69 -14.45
N THR A 399 8.45 -4.85 -14.61
CA THR A 399 7.76 -6.14 -14.55
C THR A 399 7.52 -6.62 -13.13
N GLY A 400 8.40 -6.23 -12.19
CA GLY A 400 8.44 -6.79 -10.83
C GLY A 400 9.71 -7.54 -10.49
N PHE A 401 10.55 -7.83 -11.50
CA PHE A 401 11.78 -8.61 -11.38
C PHE A 401 13.05 -7.75 -11.51
#